data_AF-A0A9E4RJV1-F1
#
_entry.id   AF-A0A9E4RJV1-F1
#
_cell.length_a   1.000
_cell.length_b   1.000
_cell.length_c   1.000
_cell.angle_alpha   90.00
_cell.angle_beta   90.00
_cell.angle_gamma   90.00
#
_symmetry.space_group_name_H-M   'P 1'
#
loop_
_entity.id
_entity.type
_entity.pdbx_description
1 polymer ?
#
loop_
_entity_poly.entity_id
_entity_poly.type
_entity_poly.pdbx_seq_one_letter_code
_entity_poly.pdbx_strand_id
1 'polypeptide(L)'
;ERLEYLGDALLDLAVAEDLYRQHPERREGELTMLRSAIVRGDTLARVADGLDLGRHLVMGIGEQSSGGAERRTNLAAVFEALVGALFLDQGYAAARDFSLRVLAVEMSDADYLASSKNAKSELQELVQSQGKSPPTYSIISMAGKDHDRTFTAQALVEGEVVGRGVGSRKANAEQAAARQALQKLHGG
;
A
#
# COMPACT_ATOMS: atom_id res chain seq x y z
N GLU A 1 -23.13 2.56 3.59
CA GLU A 1 -23.72 3.16 2.37
C GLU A 1 -23.68 4.70 2.31
N ARG A 2 -24.58 5.50 2.90
CA ARG A 2 -24.48 6.98 2.71
C ARG A 2 -23.23 7.64 3.32
N LEU A 3 -22.84 7.21 4.53
CA LEU A 3 -21.62 7.70 5.17
C LEU A 3 -20.36 7.19 4.46
N GLU A 4 -20.40 5.95 3.99
CA GLU A 4 -19.36 5.32 3.16
C GLU A 4 -19.12 6.12 1.88
N TYR A 5 -20.17 6.41 1.11
CA TYR A 5 -20.09 7.28 -0.08
C TYR A 5 -19.42 8.63 0.20
N LEU A 6 -19.76 9.27 1.32
CA LEU A 6 -19.15 10.54 1.71
C LEU A 6 -17.69 10.39 2.13
N GLY A 7 -17.38 9.33 2.87
CA GLY A 7 -16.05 9.02 3.35
C GLY A 7 -15.08 8.63 2.25
N ASP A 8 -15.52 7.86 1.26
CA ASP A 8 -14.76 7.50 0.05
C ASP A 8 -14.30 8.77 -0.69
N ALA A 9 -15.24 9.67 -1.00
CA ALA A 9 -14.92 10.95 -1.65
C ALA A 9 -13.94 11.81 -0.83
N LEU A 10 -14.05 11.78 0.50
CA LEU A 10 -13.13 12.50 1.39
C LEU A 10 -11.74 11.86 1.41
N LEU A 11 -11.65 10.54 1.47
CA LEU A 11 -10.39 9.81 1.43
C LEU A 11 -9.65 10.09 0.12
N ASP A 12 -10.35 10.05 -1.00
CA ASP A 12 -9.80 10.39 -2.30
C ASP A 12 -9.21 11.81 -2.30
N LEU A 13 -9.95 12.79 -1.79
CA LEU A 13 -9.48 14.18 -1.69
C LEU A 13 -8.28 14.32 -0.76
N ALA A 14 -8.36 13.76 0.45
CA ALA A 14 -7.33 13.88 1.47
C ALA A 14 -6.00 13.28 1.01
N VAL A 15 -6.04 12.09 0.39
CA VAL A 15 -4.85 11.42 -0.14
C VAL A 15 -4.34 12.14 -1.39
N ALA A 16 -5.22 12.57 -2.30
CA ALA A 16 -4.79 13.34 -3.48
C ALA A 16 -4.10 14.65 -3.10
N GLU A 17 -4.67 15.39 -2.14
CA GLU A 17 -4.11 16.65 -1.65
C GLU A 17 -2.73 16.43 -1.03
N ASP A 18 -2.58 15.38 -0.22
CA ASP A 18 -1.32 15.06 0.44
C ASP A 18 -0.24 14.65 -0.58
N LEU A 19 -0.56 13.75 -1.51
CA LEU A 19 0.35 13.34 -2.58
C LEU A 19 0.77 14.52 -3.47
N TYR A 20 -0.16 15.41 -3.82
CA TYR A 20 0.13 16.60 -4.62
C TYR A 20 1.14 17.53 -3.92
N ARG A 21 1.02 17.70 -2.60
CA ARG A 21 1.93 18.54 -1.81
C ARG A 21 3.28 17.88 -1.58
N GLN A 22 3.31 16.57 -1.35
CA GLN A 22 4.55 15.84 -1.03
C GLN A 22 5.40 15.55 -2.27
N HIS A 23 4.79 15.42 -3.45
CA HIS A 23 5.48 15.02 -4.69
C HIS A 23 5.22 16.01 -5.84
N PRO A 24 5.65 17.28 -5.71
CA PRO A 24 5.37 18.34 -6.70
C PRO A 24 5.94 18.07 -8.11
N GLU A 25 6.90 17.15 -8.22
CA GLU A 25 7.57 16.77 -9.47
C GLU A 25 6.93 15.58 -10.19
N ARG A 26 6.03 14.83 -9.54
CA ARG A 26 5.39 13.63 -10.13
C ARG A 26 4.30 14.02 -11.12
N ARG A 27 4.12 13.19 -12.15
CA ARG A 27 3.05 13.39 -13.15
C ARG A 27 1.70 12.96 -12.61
N GLU A 28 0.62 13.53 -13.17
CA GLU A 28 -0.77 13.20 -12.81
C GLU A 28 -1.07 11.69 -12.78
N GLY A 29 -0.60 10.95 -13.79
CA GLY A 29 -0.82 9.51 -13.86
C GLY A 29 -0.16 8.73 -12.71
N GLU A 30 1.01 9.17 -12.25
CA GLU A 30 1.71 8.57 -11.10
C GLU A 30 0.98 8.87 -9.80
N LEU A 31 0.54 10.13 -9.61
CA LEU A 31 -0.27 10.54 -8.46
C LEU A 31 -1.59 9.78 -8.40
N THR A 32 -2.25 9.58 -9.54
CA THR A 32 -3.50 8.81 -9.65
C THR A 32 -3.29 7.34 -9.29
N MET A 33 -2.21 6.73 -9.77
CA MET A 33 -1.86 5.34 -9.46
C MET A 33 -1.60 5.16 -7.97
N LEU A 34 -0.84 6.08 -7.35
CA LEU A 34 -0.57 6.11 -5.92
C LEU A 34 -1.83 6.22 -5.09
N ARG A 35 -2.66 7.23 -5.38
CA ARG A 35 -3.93 7.45 -4.68
C ARG A 35 -4.77 6.17 -4.71
N SER A 36 -4.96 5.60 -5.90
CA SER A 36 -5.76 4.38 -6.09
C SER A 36 -5.19 3.19 -5.31
N ALA A 37 -3.86 3.06 -5.20
CA ALA A 37 -3.23 2.00 -4.42
C ALA A 37 -3.42 2.17 -2.91
N ILE A 38 -3.47 3.42 -2.43
CA ILE A 38 -3.65 3.77 -1.02
C ILE A 38 -5.12 3.60 -0.62
N VAL A 39 -6.08 4.10 -1.41
CA VAL A 39 -7.51 4.10 -1.03
C VAL A 39 -8.29 2.88 -1.52
N ARG A 40 -7.66 1.91 -2.18
CA ARG A 40 -8.37 0.68 -2.60
C ARG A 40 -8.94 -0.09 -1.40
N GLY A 41 -10.08 -0.74 -1.61
CA GLY A 41 -10.77 -1.51 -0.58
C GLY A 41 -9.91 -2.54 0.16
N ASP A 42 -8.98 -3.23 -0.51
CA ASP A 42 -8.05 -4.15 0.16
C ASP A 42 -7.16 -3.45 1.19
N THR A 43 -6.75 -2.22 0.92
CA THR A 43 -5.96 -1.40 1.83
C THR A 43 -6.81 -0.90 2.98
N LEU A 44 -7.99 -0.35 2.69
CA LEU A 44 -8.90 0.14 3.71
C LEU A 44 -9.37 -0.99 4.66
N ALA A 45 -9.62 -2.19 4.13
CA ALA A 45 -9.97 -3.36 4.93
C ALA A 45 -8.87 -3.74 5.93
N ARG A 46 -7.59 -3.70 5.52
CA ARG A 46 -6.46 -3.98 6.44
C ARG A 46 -6.34 -2.91 7.52
N VAL A 47 -6.53 -1.64 7.16
CA VAL A 47 -6.50 -0.54 8.13
C VAL A 47 -7.65 -0.67 9.13
N ALA A 48 -8.86 -0.98 8.65
CA ALA A 48 -10.02 -1.24 9.48
C ALA A 48 -9.82 -2.41 10.46
N ASP A 49 -9.20 -3.49 9.98
CA ASP A 49 -8.85 -4.66 10.78
C ASP A 49 -7.80 -4.31 11.86
N GLY A 50 -6.75 -3.56 11.49
CA GLY A 50 -5.74 -3.08 12.44
C GLY A 50 -6.29 -2.11 13.50
N LEU A 51 -7.39 -1.43 13.21
CA LEU A 51 -8.15 -0.59 14.14
C LEU A 51 -9.23 -1.36 14.92
N ASP A 52 -9.39 -2.66 14.64
CA ASP A 52 -10.41 -3.52 15.22
C ASP A 52 -11.82 -2.94 15.02
N LEU A 53 -12.12 -2.45 13.81
CA LEU A 53 -13.45 -1.89 13.49
C LEU A 53 -14.51 -2.99 13.30
N GLY A 54 -14.09 -4.20 12.93
CA GLY A 54 -14.99 -5.34 12.71
C GLY A 54 -15.87 -5.65 13.93
N ARG A 55 -15.33 -5.59 15.15
CA ARG A 55 -16.09 -5.83 16.39
C ARG A 55 -17.16 -4.76 16.69
N HIS A 56 -17.09 -3.60 16.02
CA HIS A 56 -18.02 -2.50 16.22
C HIS A 56 -19.14 -2.48 15.18
N LEU A 57 -19.10 -3.37 14.18
CA LEU A 57 -20.14 -3.51 13.18
C LEU A 57 -21.43 -4.05 13.80
N VAL A 58 -22.53 -3.31 13.60
CA VAL A 58 -23.88 -3.79 13.89
C VAL A 58 -24.38 -4.53 12.66
N MET A 59 -24.60 -5.84 12.80
CA MET A 59 -24.98 -6.73 11.70
C MET A 59 -26.22 -7.54 12.05
N GLY A 60 -26.95 -7.97 11.02
CA GLY A 60 -27.97 -8.99 11.18
C GLY A 60 -27.33 -10.33 11.60
N ILE A 61 -28.07 -11.14 12.35
CA ILE A 61 -27.59 -12.42 12.91
C ILE A 61 -26.97 -13.32 11.83
N GLY A 62 -27.58 -13.39 10.64
CA GLY A 62 -27.07 -14.20 9.53
C GLY A 62 -25.73 -13.69 9.00
N GLU A 63 -25.58 -12.37 8.83
CA GLU A 63 -24.34 -11.76 8.36
C GLU A 63 -23.21 -11.95 9.39
N GLN A 64 -23.51 -11.71 10.68
CA GLN A 64 -22.56 -11.94 11.77
C GLN A 64 -22.11 -13.41 11.84
N SER A 65 -23.05 -14.36 11.75
CA SER A 65 -22.75 -15.80 11.81
C SER A 65 -21.94 -16.29 10.61
N SER A 66 -21.96 -15.54 9.49
CA SER A 66 -21.22 -15.86 8.27
C SER A 66 -19.81 -15.22 8.21
N GLY A 67 -19.34 -14.62 9.30
CA GLY A 67 -18.04 -13.93 9.33
C GLY A 67 -18.09 -12.54 8.66
N GLY A 68 -19.22 -11.85 8.77
CA GLY A 68 -19.38 -10.49 8.23
C GLY A 68 -18.44 -9.46 8.86
N ALA A 69 -18.02 -9.67 10.11
CA ALA A 69 -17.11 -8.76 10.82
C ALA A 69 -15.69 -8.76 10.20
N GLU A 70 -15.27 -9.91 9.67
CA GLU A 70 -13.95 -10.13 9.07
C GLU A 70 -13.97 -9.96 7.54
N ARG A 71 -15.17 -9.78 6.95
CA ARG A 71 -15.32 -9.66 5.50
C ARG A 71 -14.68 -8.36 5.02
N ARG A 72 -13.70 -8.47 4.11
CA ARG A 72 -12.96 -7.33 3.57
C ARG A 72 -13.84 -6.19 3.05
N THR A 73 -14.94 -6.50 2.36
CA THR A 73 -15.87 -5.48 1.85
C THR A 73 -16.53 -4.69 2.98
N ASN A 74 -16.92 -5.36 4.07
CA ASN A 74 -17.55 -4.72 5.22
C ASN A 74 -16.53 -3.88 6.01
N LEU A 75 -15.29 -4.39 6.13
CA LEU A 75 -14.18 -3.68 6.76
C LEU A 75 -13.78 -2.41 5.99
N ALA A 76 -13.71 -2.47 4.66
CA ALA A 76 -13.46 -1.27 3.86
C ALA A 76 -14.60 -0.25 4.01
N ALA A 77 -15.85 -0.72 3.86
CA ALA A 77 -17.03 0.15 3.95
C ALA A 77 -17.19 0.80 5.33
N VAL A 78 -16.85 0.10 6.43
CA VAL A 78 -16.93 0.68 7.77
C VAL A 78 -15.84 1.73 8.01
N PHE A 79 -14.65 1.55 7.43
CA PHE A 79 -13.60 2.57 7.50
C PHE A 79 -14.01 3.84 6.77
N GLU A 80 -14.52 3.73 5.55
CA GLU A 80 -15.08 4.86 4.80
C GLU A 80 -16.22 5.51 5.58
N ALA A 81 -17.15 4.73 6.12
CA ALA A 81 -18.25 5.26 6.93
C ALA A 81 -17.77 6.00 8.19
N LEU A 82 -16.71 5.51 8.85
CA LEU A 82 -16.10 6.17 10.00
C LEU A 82 -15.51 7.53 9.61
N VAL A 83 -14.80 7.60 8.48
CA VAL A 83 -14.26 8.86 7.96
C VAL A 83 -15.38 9.85 7.61
N GLY A 84 -16.44 9.37 6.96
CA GLY A 84 -17.63 10.17 6.67
C GLY A 84 -18.31 10.69 7.93
N ALA A 85 -18.40 9.86 8.99
CA ALA A 85 -18.97 10.26 10.28
C ALA A 85 -18.09 11.32 10.98
N LEU A 86 -16.77 11.12 11.00
CA LEU A 86 -15.82 12.07 11.58
C LEU A 86 -15.86 13.42 10.89
N PHE A 87 -16.03 13.43 9.56
CA PHE A 87 -16.22 14.67 8.80
C PHE A 87 -17.48 15.43 9.20
N LEU A 88 -18.61 14.73 9.39
CA LEU A 88 -19.85 15.37 9.81
C LEU A 88 -19.79 15.88 11.25
N ASP A 89 -19.02 15.20 12.11
CA ASP A 89 -18.87 15.54 13.53
C ASP A 89 -17.86 16.68 13.76
N GLN A 90 -16.70 16.63 13.10
CA GLN A 90 -15.54 17.48 13.41
C GLN A 90 -14.98 18.25 12.20
N GLY A 91 -15.57 18.09 11.02
CA GLY A 91 -15.17 18.78 9.80
C GLY A 91 -13.96 18.16 9.08
N TYR A 92 -13.61 18.77 7.95
CA TYR A 92 -12.61 18.24 7.02
C TYR A 92 -11.22 18.07 7.64
N ALA A 93 -10.75 19.06 8.41
CA ALA A 93 -9.39 19.02 8.97
C ALA A 93 -9.18 17.80 9.88
N ALA A 94 -10.13 17.54 10.79
CA ALA A 94 -10.06 16.39 11.69
C ALA A 94 -10.13 15.06 10.94
N ALA A 95 -11.04 14.96 9.95
CA ALA A 95 -11.18 13.77 9.12
C ALA A 95 -9.92 13.49 8.29
N ARG A 96 -9.37 14.52 7.63
CA ARG A 96 -8.13 14.46 6.87
C ARG A 96 -6.96 13.98 7.73
N ASP A 97 -6.74 14.63 8.87
CA ASP A 97 -5.61 14.31 9.74
C ASP A 97 -5.72 12.90 10.33
N PHE A 98 -6.93 12.46 10.68
CA PHE A 98 -7.16 11.08 11.07
C PHE A 98 -6.81 10.11 9.94
N SER A 99 -7.35 10.32 8.74
CA SER A 99 -7.13 9.46 7.58
C SER A 99 -5.65 9.33 7.21
N LEU A 100 -4.93 10.45 7.14
CA LEU A 100 -3.49 10.43 6.81
C LEU A 100 -2.67 9.73 7.88
N ARG A 101 -2.99 9.90 9.17
CA ARG A 101 -2.29 9.20 10.26
C ARG A 101 -2.47 7.68 10.18
N VAL A 102 -3.69 7.21 9.97
CA VAL A 102 -3.97 5.76 9.92
C VAL A 102 -3.51 5.11 8.62
N LEU A 103 -3.44 5.88 7.53
CA LEU A 103 -2.90 5.42 6.25
C LEU A 103 -1.38 5.60 6.12
N ALA A 104 -0.69 6.21 7.09
CA ALA A 104 0.72 6.59 6.96
C ALA A 104 1.65 5.43 6.55
N VAL A 105 1.41 4.22 7.05
CA VAL A 105 2.17 3.01 6.67
C VAL A 105 1.93 2.66 5.20
N GLU A 106 0.68 2.71 4.76
CA GLU A 106 0.28 2.42 3.37
C GLU A 106 0.78 3.50 2.41
N MET A 107 0.81 4.76 2.84
CA MET A 107 1.35 5.88 2.07
C MET A 107 2.86 5.78 1.92
N SER A 108 3.58 5.43 2.99
CA SER A 108 5.03 5.19 2.95
C SER A 108 5.36 4.03 2.02
N ASP A 109 4.57 2.95 2.04
CA ASP A 109 4.69 1.81 1.12
C ASP A 109 4.39 2.21 -0.33
N ALA A 110 3.38 3.04 -0.57
CA ALA A 110 3.02 3.52 -1.90
C ALA A 110 4.09 4.45 -2.47
N ASP A 111 4.61 5.37 -1.66
CA ASP A 111 5.72 6.23 -2.03
C ASP A 111 6.99 5.46 -2.26
N TYR A 112 7.22 4.41 -1.47
CA TYR A 112 8.26 3.46 -1.77
C TYR A 112 8.04 2.88 -3.17
N LEU A 113 6.86 2.35 -3.49
CA LEU A 113 6.56 1.76 -4.81
C LEU A 113 6.70 2.77 -5.98
N ALA A 114 6.30 4.03 -5.83
CA ALA A 114 6.34 5.03 -6.91
C ALA A 114 7.67 5.80 -7.02
N SER A 115 8.39 6.02 -5.91
CA SER A 115 9.75 6.61 -5.94
C SER A 115 10.75 5.70 -6.64
N SER A 116 10.47 4.40 -6.71
CA SER A 116 11.02 3.61 -7.81
C SER A 116 10.17 3.80 -9.04
N LYS A 117 10.72 4.44 -10.08
CA LYS A 117 10.56 3.88 -11.43
C LYS A 117 10.61 2.37 -11.28
N ASN A 118 9.51 1.67 -11.54
CA ASN A 118 9.26 0.30 -11.12
C ASN A 118 10.57 -0.52 -11.20
N ALA A 119 11.35 -0.62 -10.11
CA ALA A 119 12.79 -0.95 -10.24
C ALA A 119 12.96 -2.39 -10.72
N LYS A 120 11.92 -3.22 -10.54
CA LYS A 120 11.76 -4.50 -11.21
C LYS A 120 11.70 -4.39 -12.73
N SER A 121 10.91 -3.46 -13.27
CA SER A 121 10.84 -3.17 -14.71
C SER A 121 12.13 -2.57 -15.22
N GLU A 122 12.71 -1.59 -14.52
CA GLU A 122 14.00 -1.00 -14.91
C GLU A 122 15.14 -2.04 -14.87
N LEU A 123 15.19 -2.89 -13.83
CA LEU A 123 16.13 -4.01 -13.76
C LEU A 123 15.87 -5.03 -14.87
N GLN A 124 14.61 -5.32 -15.17
CA GLN A 124 14.26 -6.23 -16.26
C GLN A 124 14.74 -5.70 -17.61
N GLU A 125 14.47 -4.43 -17.92
CA GLU A 125 14.94 -3.77 -19.14
C GLU A 125 16.47 -3.76 -19.22
N LEU A 126 17.15 -3.41 -18.13
CA LEU A 126 18.62 -3.42 -18.06
C LEU A 126 19.18 -4.82 -18.32
N VAL A 127 18.68 -5.84 -17.63
CA VAL A 127 19.15 -7.23 -17.75
C VAL A 127 18.87 -7.80 -19.14
N GLN A 128 17.69 -7.52 -19.70
CA GLN A 128 17.32 -7.95 -21.05
C GLN A 128 18.17 -7.23 -22.12
N SER A 129 18.49 -5.95 -21.95
CA SER A 129 19.39 -5.23 -22.87
C SER A 129 20.81 -5.81 -22.90
N GLN A 130 21.21 -6.54 -21.85
CA GLN A 130 22.48 -7.28 -21.78
C GLN A 130 22.39 -8.71 -22.36
N GLY A 131 21.24 -9.11 -22.91
CA GLY A 131 21.00 -10.44 -23.48
C GLY A 131 20.75 -11.55 -22.46
N LYS A 132 20.54 -11.19 -21.19
CA LYS A 132 20.31 -12.15 -20.09
C LYS A 132 18.82 -12.45 -19.90
N SER A 133 18.54 -13.55 -19.22
CA SER A 133 17.17 -13.90 -18.82
C SER A 133 16.58 -12.90 -17.81
N PRO A 134 15.25 -12.69 -17.79
CA PRO A 134 14.62 -11.76 -16.85
C PRO A 134 14.96 -12.08 -15.39
N PRO A 135 15.08 -11.05 -14.52
CA PRO A 135 15.36 -11.27 -13.12
C PRO A 135 14.23 -12.04 -12.43
N THR A 136 14.60 -12.95 -11.53
CA THR A 136 13.67 -13.69 -10.66
C THR A 136 13.81 -13.21 -9.22
N TYR A 137 12.76 -13.41 -8.42
CA TYR A 137 12.73 -12.95 -7.03
C TYR A 137 12.39 -14.09 -6.09
N SER A 138 13.04 -14.12 -4.93
CA SER A 138 12.76 -15.09 -3.87
C SER A 138 12.67 -14.42 -2.51
N ILE A 139 11.68 -14.80 -1.71
CA ILE A 139 11.59 -14.39 -0.29
C ILE A 139 12.43 -15.35 0.52
N ILE A 140 13.48 -14.84 1.16
CA ILE A 140 14.44 -15.63 1.93
C ILE A 140 14.20 -15.58 3.44
N SER A 141 13.43 -14.60 3.92
CA SER A 141 13.09 -14.48 5.33
C SER A 141 11.77 -13.73 5.51
N MET A 142 11.04 -14.11 6.56
CA MET A 142 9.85 -13.43 7.05
C MET A 142 9.93 -13.39 8.58
N ALA A 143 9.84 -12.20 9.16
CA ALA A 143 9.94 -11.99 10.61
C ALA A 143 8.90 -10.96 11.09
N GLY A 144 8.60 -10.92 12.38
CA GLY A 144 7.67 -9.96 12.98
C GLY A 144 6.21 -10.44 13.09
N LYS A 145 5.40 -9.67 13.83
CA LYS A 145 3.96 -9.93 14.07
C LYS A 145 3.13 -9.53 12.85
N ASP A 146 1.87 -9.95 12.74
CA ASP A 146 1.05 -9.68 11.54
C ASP A 146 0.97 -8.20 11.14
N HIS A 147 0.89 -7.29 12.12
CA HIS A 147 0.84 -5.83 11.92
C HIS A 147 2.23 -5.17 11.77
N ASP A 148 3.31 -5.92 11.94
CA ASP A 148 4.70 -5.44 11.88
C ASP A 148 5.60 -6.50 11.23
N ARG A 149 5.10 -7.08 10.13
CA ARG A 149 5.79 -8.17 9.43
C ARG A 149 6.80 -7.59 8.45
N THR A 150 8.01 -8.12 8.52
CA THR A 150 9.13 -7.76 7.65
C THR A 150 9.46 -8.94 6.74
N PHE A 151 9.55 -8.68 5.44
CA PHE A 151 9.95 -9.63 4.40
C PHE A 151 11.33 -9.26 3.89
N THR A 152 12.18 -10.26 3.70
CA THR A 152 13.48 -10.09 3.01
C THR A 152 13.43 -10.84 1.68
N ALA A 153 13.69 -10.14 0.58
CA ALA A 153 13.74 -10.70 -0.76
C ALA A 153 15.15 -10.62 -1.36
N GLN A 154 15.42 -11.50 -2.31
CA GLN A 154 16.58 -11.44 -3.19
C GLN A 154 16.12 -11.30 -4.64
N ALA A 155 16.88 -10.55 -5.43
CA ALA A 155 16.78 -10.47 -6.89
C ALA A 155 17.91 -11.30 -7.49
N LEU A 156 17.57 -12.21 -8.40
CA LEU A 156 18.49 -13.12 -9.05
C LEU A 156 18.50 -12.90 -10.57
N VAL A 157 19.69 -12.84 -11.15
CA VAL A 157 19.89 -12.82 -12.60
C VAL A 157 20.76 -14.02 -12.96
N GLU A 158 20.26 -14.91 -13.80
CA GLU A 158 20.96 -16.15 -14.20
C GLU A 158 21.40 -17.03 -13.00
N GLY A 159 20.64 -16.99 -11.90
CA GLY A 159 20.91 -17.73 -10.67
C GLY A 159 21.82 -17.00 -9.67
N GLU A 160 22.42 -15.88 -10.06
CA GLU A 160 23.30 -15.08 -9.19
C GLU A 160 22.53 -13.99 -8.44
N VAL A 161 22.81 -13.81 -7.15
CA VAL A 161 22.15 -12.81 -6.32
C VAL A 161 22.72 -11.43 -6.62
N VAL A 162 21.96 -10.64 -7.37
CA VAL A 162 22.34 -9.27 -7.75
C VAL A 162 21.85 -8.22 -6.76
N GLY A 163 20.84 -8.53 -5.95
CA GLY A 163 20.31 -7.60 -4.95
C GLY A 163 19.57 -8.27 -3.81
N ARG A 164 19.54 -7.61 -2.65
CA ARG A 164 18.75 -7.98 -1.47
C ARG A 164 17.98 -6.77 -0.97
N GLY A 165 16.76 -7.01 -0.52
CA GLY A 165 15.86 -5.95 -0.10
C GLY A 165 14.93 -6.39 1.02
N VAL A 166 14.50 -5.42 1.82
CA VAL A 166 13.61 -5.61 2.95
C VAL A 166 12.37 -4.74 2.78
N GLY A 167 11.20 -5.24 3.17
CA GLY A 167 9.97 -4.46 3.14
C GLY A 167 8.87 -5.04 4.01
N SER A 168 7.89 -4.21 4.36
CA SER A 168 6.64 -4.54 5.08
C SER A 168 5.76 -5.57 4.33
N ARG A 169 6.01 -5.76 3.03
CA ARG A 169 5.32 -6.70 2.13
C ARG A 169 6.30 -7.42 1.24
N LYS A 170 5.94 -8.61 0.75
CA LYS A 170 6.71 -9.35 -0.27
C LYS A 170 7.05 -8.47 -1.48
N ALA A 171 6.04 -7.79 -2.05
CA ALA A 171 6.24 -6.91 -3.20
C ALA A 171 7.24 -5.77 -2.92
N ASN A 172 7.19 -5.17 -1.72
CA ASN A 172 8.08 -4.08 -1.30
C ASN A 172 9.52 -4.59 -1.12
N ALA A 173 9.68 -5.76 -0.49
CA ALA A 173 10.97 -6.40 -0.33
C ALA A 173 11.61 -6.75 -1.68
N GLU A 174 10.83 -7.27 -2.63
CA GLU A 174 11.30 -7.55 -3.98
C GLU A 174 11.68 -6.28 -4.74
N GLN A 175 10.93 -5.18 -4.56
CA GLN A 175 11.30 -3.88 -5.10
C GLN A 175 12.60 -3.32 -4.51
N ALA A 176 12.80 -3.50 -3.20
CA ALA A 176 14.06 -3.18 -2.53
C ALA A 176 15.24 -3.97 -3.10
N ALA A 177 15.03 -5.25 -3.38
CA ALA A 177 16.06 -6.08 -3.98
C ALA A 177 16.42 -5.60 -5.39
N ALA A 178 15.41 -5.21 -6.19
CA ALA A 178 15.62 -4.68 -7.54
C ALA A 178 16.42 -3.37 -7.54
N ARG A 179 16.13 -2.44 -6.62
CA ARG A 179 16.89 -1.19 -6.48
C ARG A 179 18.34 -1.41 -6.09
N GLN A 180 18.58 -2.29 -5.11
CA GLN A 180 19.95 -2.60 -4.72
C GLN A 180 20.74 -3.18 -5.90
N ALA A 181 20.09 -4.03 -6.72
CA ALA A 181 20.71 -4.55 -7.93
C ALA A 181 21.04 -3.45 -8.94
N LEU A 182 20.09 -2.55 -9.22
CA LEU A 182 20.33 -1.40 -10.11
C LEU A 182 21.45 -0.47 -9.62
N GLN A 183 21.54 -0.21 -8.31
CA GLN A 183 22.63 0.59 -7.74
C GLN A 183 23.99 -0.06 -7.93
N LYS A 184 24.08 -1.38 -7.75
CA LYS A 184 25.32 -2.14 -7.98
C LYS A 184 25.72 -2.18 -9.46
N LEU A 185 24.74 -2.29 -10.36
CA LEU A 185 24.98 -2.39 -11.79
C LEU A 185 25.29 -1.04 -12.45
N HIS A 186 24.81 0.08 -11.91
CA HIS A 186 25.13 1.43 -12.37
C HIS A 186 26.38 2.04 -11.71
N GLY A 187 26.80 1.52 -10.55
CA GLY A 187 27.96 2.00 -9.79
C GLY A 187 29.27 1.28 -10.07
N GLY A 188 29.39 0.55 -11.19
CA GLY A 188 30.57 -0.21 -11.61
C GLY A 188 31.14 0.31 -12.93
#